data_AF-A0A4Z0KEK0-F1
#
_entry.id   AF-A0A4Z0KEK0-F1
#
_cell.length_a   1.000
_cell.length_b   1.000
_cell.length_c   1.000
_cell.angle_alpha   90.00
_cell.angle_beta   90.00
_cell.angle_gamma   90.00
#
_symmetry.space_group_name_H-M   'P 1'
#
loop_
_entity.id
_entity.type
_entity.pdbx_description
1 polymer ?
#
loop_
_entity_poly.entity_id
_entity_poly.type
_entity_poly.pdbx_seq_one_letter_code
_entity_poly.pdbx_strand_id
1 'polypeptide(L)'
;AIPLLLEGAKMTLWISVLGLAGGLVIGLAAGFARTFGGWFANHIALVFIEIIRGTPIVVQVMFIYFALPMAFNDLRIDPFCAALVTSMI
;
A
#
# COMPACT_ATOMS: atom_id res chain seq x y z
N ALA A 1 -15.06 23.22 -14.09
CA ALA A 1 -14.76 21.82 -14.44
C ALA A 1 -13.26 21.59 -14.62
N ILE A 2 -12.60 22.24 -15.60
CA ILE A 2 -11.16 22.08 -15.85
C ILE A 2 -10.24 22.28 -14.62
N PRO A 3 -10.42 23.31 -13.76
CA PRO A 3 -9.53 23.48 -12.60
C PRO A 3 -9.61 22.32 -11.59
N LEU A 4 -10.81 21.79 -11.34
CA LEU A 4 -11.02 20.65 -10.44
C LEU A 4 -10.40 19.35 -11.01
N LEU A 5 -10.53 19.13 -12.31
CA LEU A 5 -9.92 17.97 -12.97
C LEU A 5 -8.39 18.03 -12.92
N LEU A 6 -7.81 19.22 -13.05
CA LEU A 6 -6.37 19.42 -12.97
C LEU A 6 -5.84 19.15 -11.55
N GLU A 7 -6.59 19.56 -10.54
CA GLU A 7 -6.29 19.28 -9.14
C GLU A 7 -6.36 17.78 -8.82
N GLY A 8 -7.42 17.11 -9.29
CA GLY A 8 -7.55 15.65 -9.18
C GLY A 8 -6.43 14.90 -9.90
N ALA A 9 -6.07 15.33 -11.12
CA ALA A 9 -4.96 14.74 -11.87
C ALA A 9 -3.62 14.91 -11.15
N LYS A 10 -3.38 16.09 -10.56
CA LYS A 10 -2.19 16.33 -9.73
C LYS A 10 -2.17 15.41 -8.52
N MET A 11 -3.31 15.20 -7.86
CA MET A 11 -3.43 14.28 -6.73
C MET A 11 -3.09 12.83 -7.12
N THR A 12 -3.68 12.33 -8.21
CA THR A 12 -3.38 10.99 -8.73
C THR A 12 -1.89 10.84 -9.03
N LEU A 13 -1.28 11.85 -9.66
CA LEU A 13 0.15 11.82 -9.99
C LEU A 13 1.02 11.71 -8.72
N TRP A 14 0.69 12.47 -7.67
CA TRP A 14 1.38 12.36 -6.38
C TRP A 14 1.24 10.97 -5.76
N ILE A 15 0.03 10.42 -5.72
CA ILE A 15 -0.23 9.09 -5.16
C ILE A 15 0.51 8.02 -5.97
N SER A 16 0.48 8.09 -7.30
CA SER A 16 1.14 7.11 -8.17
C SER A 16 2.66 7.16 -8.04
N VAL A 17 3.27 8.35 -8.03
CA VAL A 17 4.74 8.47 -7.93
C VAL A 17 5.22 7.99 -6.56
N LEU A 18 4.57 8.40 -5.48
CA LEU A 18 4.96 7.98 -4.13
C LEU A 18 4.64 6.51 -3.87
N GLY A 19 3.49 6.03 -4.35
CA GLY A 19 3.07 4.63 -4.28
C GLY A 19 4.05 3.72 -5.01
N LEU A 20 4.40 4.06 -6.25
CA LEU A 20 5.38 3.30 -7.04
C LEU A 20 6.77 3.31 -6.40
N ALA A 21 7.22 4.47 -5.92
CA ALA A 21 8.52 4.57 -5.25
C ALA A 21 8.57 3.70 -3.98
N GLY A 22 7.53 3.77 -3.14
CA GLY A 22 7.44 2.96 -1.93
C GLY A 22 7.30 1.46 -2.23
N GLY A 23 6.43 1.10 -3.18
CA GLY A 23 6.24 -0.29 -3.58
C GLY A 23 7.45 -0.91 -4.26
N LEU A 24 8.25 -0.12 -4.98
CA LEU A 24 9.53 -0.57 -5.49
C LEU A 24 10.49 -0.92 -4.34
N VAL A 25 10.58 -0.08 -3.31
CA VAL A 25 11.46 -0.33 -2.15
C VAL A 25 11.00 -1.57 -1.38
N ILE A 26 9.69 -1.68 -1.09
CA ILE A 26 9.11 -2.82 -0.38
C ILE A 26 9.27 -4.11 -1.20
N GLY A 27 8.94 -4.07 -2.49
CA GLY A 27 9.08 -5.20 -3.40
C GLY A 27 10.52 -5.66 -3.57
N LEU A 28 11.48 -4.73 -3.65
CA LEU A 28 12.90 -5.04 -3.70
C LEU A 28 13.38 -5.70 -2.41
N ALA A 29 12.98 -5.16 -1.25
CA ALA A 29 13.32 -5.74 0.05
C ALA A 29 12.73 -7.15 0.22
N ALA A 30 11.46 -7.34 -0.13
CA ALA A 30 10.82 -8.65 -0.12
C ALA A 30 11.48 -9.64 -1.10
N GLY A 31 11.85 -9.16 -2.30
CA GLY A 31 12.60 -9.95 -3.29
C GLY A 31 13.95 -10.41 -2.77
N PHE A 32 14.72 -9.52 -2.15
CA PHE A 32 15.99 -9.89 -1.52
C PHE A 32 15.80 -10.86 -0.36
N ALA A 33 14.80 -10.66 0.49
CA ALA A 33 14.47 -11.59 1.57
C ALA A 33 14.11 -12.99 1.03
N ARG A 34 13.46 -13.08 -0.13
CA ARG A 34 13.15 -14.36 -0.78
C ARG A 34 14.36 -15.03 -1.42
N THR A 35 15.27 -14.28 -2.01
CA THR A 35 16.44 -14.87 -2.68
C THR A 35 17.58 -15.19 -1.69
N PHE A 36 17.82 -14.33 -0.69
CA PHE A 36 19.01 -14.40 0.17
C PHE A 36 18.70 -14.54 1.68
N GLY A 37 17.46 -14.39 2.12
CA GLY A 37 17.09 -14.26 3.55
C GLY A 37 17.08 -15.54 4.40
N GLY A 38 17.54 -16.68 3.88
CA GLY A 38 17.45 -17.97 4.58
C GLY A 38 16.00 -18.42 4.81
N TRP A 39 15.77 -19.52 5.55
CA TRP A 39 14.43 -20.14 5.65
C TRP A 39 13.35 -19.21 6.24
N PHE A 40 13.68 -18.47 7.31
CA PHE A 40 12.72 -17.65 8.05
C PHE A 40 12.30 -16.38 7.30
N ALA A 41 13.26 -15.54 6.86
CA ALA A 41 12.92 -14.30 6.15
C ALA A 41 12.30 -14.58 4.78
N ASN A 42 12.71 -15.69 4.14
CA ASN A 42 12.03 -16.23 2.97
C ASN A 42 10.55 -16.45 3.31
N HIS A 43 10.20 -17.33 4.26
CA HIS A 43 8.79 -17.64 4.55
C HIS A 43 7.95 -16.40 4.91
N ILE A 44 8.47 -15.46 5.70
CA ILE A 44 7.76 -14.20 6.00
C ILE A 44 7.47 -13.41 4.73
N ALA A 45 8.47 -13.23 3.87
CA ALA A 45 8.29 -12.52 2.61
C ALA A 45 7.32 -13.26 1.66
N LEU A 46 7.26 -14.60 1.68
CA LEU A 46 6.28 -15.36 0.92
C LEU A 46 4.86 -15.05 1.38
N VAL A 47 4.60 -15.17 2.68
CA VAL A 47 3.28 -14.92 3.27
C VAL A 47 2.84 -13.48 2.99
N PHE A 48 3.74 -12.51 3.16
CA PHE A 48 3.48 -11.11 2.82
C PHE A 48 3.06 -10.94 1.35
N ILE A 49 3.84 -11.49 0.41
CA ILE A 49 3.56 -11.40 -1.03
C ILE A 49 2.23 -12.09 -1.38
N GLU A 50 1.96 -13.26 -0.81
CA GLU A 50 0.72 -14.00 -1.06
C GLU A 50 -0.52 -13.28 -0.54
N ILE A 51 -0.45 -12.68 0.66
CA ILE A 51 -1.56 -11.90 1.22
C ILE A 51 -1.87 -10.70 0.32
N ILE A 52 -0.85 -9.94 -0.07
CA ILE A 52 -1.02 -8.75 -0.90
C ILE A 52 -1.58 -9.12 -2.27
N ARG A 53 -0.99 -10.10 -2.95
CA ARG A 53 -1.42 -10.52 -4.28
C ARG A 53 -2.74 -11.29 -4.28
N GLY A 54 -3.09 -11.91 -3.17
CA GLY A 54 -4.32 -12.67 -2.97
C GLY A 54 -5.52 -11.81 -2.51
N THR A 55 -5.29 -10.57 -2.08
CA THR A 55 -6.35 -9.66 -1.64
C THR A 55 -6.64 -8.59 -2.69
N PRO A 56 -7.92 -8.34 -3.05
CA PRO A 56 -8.25 -7.26 -3.97
C PRO A 56 -7.81 -5.90 -3.41
N ILE A 57 -7.20 -5.06 -4.25
CA ILE A 57 -6.70 -3.73 -3.83
C ILE A 57 -7.79 -2.85 -3.20
N VAL A 58 -9.03 -2.97 -3.68
CA VAL A 58 -10.18 -2.26 -3.12
C VAL A 58 -10.44 -2.72 -1.68
N VAL A 59 -10.31 -4.01 -1.39
CA VAL A 59 -10.49 -4.52 -0.02
C VAL A 59 -9.41 -3.97 0.89
N GLN A 60 -8.16 -3.89 0.43
CA GLN A 60 -7.05 -3.33 1.22
C GLN A 60 -7.28 -1.86 1.58
N VAL A 61 -7.65 -1.00 0.62
CA VAL A 61 -7.90 0.42 0.89
C VAL A 61 -9.12 0.62 1.78
N MET A 62 -10.19 -0.16 1.57
CA MET A 62 -11.38 -0.13 2.44
C MET A 62 -11.04 -0.60 3.86
N PHE A 63 -10.22 -1.63 4.00
CA PHE A 63 -9.78 -2.11 5.31
C PHE A 63 -8.96 -1.04 6.04
N ILE A 64 -7.99 -0.42 5.36
CA ILE A 64 -7.14 0.62 5.96
C ILE A 64 -7.96 1.87 6.31
N TYR A 65 -8.88 2.30 5.45
CA TYR A 65 -9.63 3.52 5.69
C TYR A 65 -10.82 3.36 6.64
N PHE A 66 -11.48 2.20 6.66
CA PHE A 66 -12.68 1.97 7.48
C PHE A 66 -12.44 1.01 8.65
N ALA A 67 -11.90 -0.19 8.38
CA ALA A 67 -11.80 -1.24 9.40
C ALA A 67 -10.73 -0.96 10.45
N LEU A 68 -9.57 -0.42 10.04
CA LEU A 68 -8.45 -0.16 10.93
C LEU A 68 -8.78 0.94 11.97
N PRO A 69 -9.37 2.11 11.60
CA PRO A 69 -9.87 3.09 12.57
C PRO A 69 -10.92 2.55 13.53
N MET A 70 -11.76 1.60 13.10
CA MET A 70 -12.75 0.98 13.99
C MET A 70 -12.10 0.06 15.03
N ALA A 71 -10.99 -0.59 14.68
CA ALA A 71 -10.22 -1.41 15.62
C ALA A 71 -9.39 -0.57 16.61
N PHE A 72 -8.99 0.63 16.21
CA PHE A 72 -8.17 1.55 17.00
C PHE A 72 -8.89 2.88 17.18
N ASN A 73 -9.66 3.03 18.28
CA ASN A 73 -10.59 4.14 18.53
C ASN A 73 -10.04 5.58 18.35
N ASP A 74 -8.72 5.78 18.39
CA ASP A 74 -8.08 7.11 18.27
C ASP A 74 -7.39 7.36 16.91
N LEU A 75 -7.45 6.40 15.97
CA LEU A 75 -6.75 6.47 14.70
C LEU A 75 -7.64 7.06 13.59
N ARG A 76 -7.50 8.36 13.34
CA ARG A 76 -8.07 9.00 12.15
C ARG A 76 -7.10 8.88 10.98
N ILE A 77 -7.46 8.07 9.99
CA ILE A 77 -6.68 7.90 8.76
C ILE A 77 -7.29 8.77 7.67
N ASP A 78 -6.48 9.67 7.12
CA ASP A 78 -6.86 10.51 5.99
C ASP A 78 -6.99 9.67 4.69
N PRO A 79 -7.96 9.96 3.80
CA PRO A 79 -8.12 9.23 2.54
C PRO A 79 -6.85 9.22 1.67
N PHE A 80 -6.06 10.29 1.69
CA PHE A 80 -4.80 10.36 0.97
C PHE A 80 -3.79 9.35 1.53
N CYS A 81 -3.65 9.30 2.86
CA CYS A 81 -2.76 8.35 3.53
C CYS A 81 -3.19 6.90 3.26
N ALA A 82 -4.49 6.60 3.31
CA ALA A 82 -5.00 5.28 3.00
C ALA A 82 -4.67 4.88 1.55
N ALA A 83 -4.94 5.75 0.58
CA ALA A 83 -4.66 5.49 -0.83
C ALA A 83 -3.16 5.32 -1.11
N LEU A 84 -2.32 6.15 -0.47
CA LEU A 84 -0.88 6.10 -0.63
C LEU A 84 -0.29 4.81 -0.05
N VAL A 85 -0.69 4.42 1.17
CA VAL A 85 -0.21 3.18 1.80
C VAL A 85 -0.65 1.96 1.01
N THR A 86 -1.92 1.89 0.59
CA THR A 86 -2.40 0.77 -0.24
C THR A 86 -1.67 0.69 -1.58
N SER A 87 -1.31 1.82 -2.19
CA SER A 87 -0.58 1.83 -3.46
C SER A 87 0.88 1.38 -3.34
N MET A 88 1.44 1.36 -2.12
CA MET A 88 2.82 0.92 -1.86
C MET A 88 2.95 -0.59 -1.64
N ILE A 89 1.85 -1.29 -1.36
CA ILE A 89 1.86 -2.74 -1.07
C ILE A 89 1.32 -3.51 -2.25
#